data_AF-A0A9J6R001-F1
#
_entry.id   AF-A0A9J6R001-F1
#
_cell.length_a   1.000
_cell.length_b   1.000
_cell.length_c   1.000
_cell.angle_alpha   90.00
_cell.angle_beta   90.00
_cell.angle_gamma   90.00
#
_symmetry.space_group_name_H-M   'P 1'
#
loop_
_entity.id
_entity.type
_entity.pdbx_description
1 polymer ?
#
loop_
_entity_poly.entity_id
_entity_poly.type
_entity_poly.pdbx_seq_one_letter_code
_entity_poly.pdbx_strand_id
1 'polypeptide(L)' 'MANRKRKFVLRVPVTPEERALIQQKMAQLGTKNFSAYARKMLIDGYIVHIDTGPVRAQTA' A
#
# COMPACT_ATOMS: atom_id res chain seq x y z
N MET A 1 -18.45 -24.17 7.28
CA MET A 1 -17.54 -23.13 6.74
C MET A 1 -16.70 -22.59 7.88
N ALA A 2 -15.37 -22.57 7.77
CA ALA A 2 -14.49 -22.13 8.86
C ALA A 2 -14.81 -20.67 9.25
N ASN A 3 -15.04 -20.42 10.53
CA ASN A 3 -15.45 -19.11 11.06
C ASN A 3 -14.26 -18.13 10.99
N ARG A 4 -14.05 -17.51 9.82
CA ARG A 4 -12.94 -16.58 9.59
C ARG A 4 -13.25 -15.25 10.26
N LYS A 5 -12.34 -14.77 11.13
CA LYS A 5 -12.44 -13.45 11.78
C LYS A 5 -12.51 -12.28 10.79
N ARG A 6 -11.98 -12.43 9.57
CA ARG A 6 -11.98 -11.41 8.51
C ARG A 6 -12.82 -11.93 7.33
N LYS A 7 -14.06 -11.44 7.23
CA LYS A 7 -15.06 -11.92 6.25
C LYS A 7 -15.00 -11.16 4.91
N PHE A 8 -14.53 -9.91 4.93
CA PHE A 8 -14.44 -9.07 3.74
C PHE A 8 -13.13 -9.29 2.99
N VAL A 9 -13.22 -9.43 1.66
CA VAL A 9 -12.07 -9.62 0.77
C VAL A 9 -11.98 -8.41 -0.16
N LEU A 10 -10.83 -7.76 -0.15
CA LEU A 10 -10.48 -6.71 -1.12
C LEU A 10 -9.69 -7.35 -2.26
N ARG A 11 -10.11 -7.10 -3.49
CA ARG A 11 -9.40 -7.53 -4.71
C ARG A 11 -8.76 -6.32 -5.35
N VAL A 12 -7.44 -6.41 -5.57
CA VAL A 12 -6.66 -5.38 -6.28
C VAL A 12 -6.08 -6.06 -7.51
N PRO A 13 -6.64 -5.83 -8.71
CA PRO A 13 -6.00 -6.27 -9.95
C PRO A 13 -4.72 -5.47 -10.15
N VAL A 14 -3.65 -6.16 -10.53
CA VAL A 14 -2.31 -5.57 -10.74
C VAL A 14 -1.67 -6.16 -11.99
N THR A 15 -0.80 -5.39 -12.63
CA THR A 15 0.03 -5.87 -13.73
C THR A 15 1.16 -6.78 -13.19
N PRO A 16 1.84 -7.55 -14.05
CA PRO A 16 3.00 -8.35 -13.64
C PRO A 16 4.13 -7.51 -13.05
N GLU A 17 4.33 -6.30 -13.57
CA GLU A 17 5.36 -5.34 -13.12
C GLU A 17 5.05 -4.84 -11.71
N GLU A 18 3.82 -4.40 -11.47
CA GLU A 18 3.34 -3.96 -10.15
C GLU A 18 3.45 -5.10 -9.13
N ARG A 19 3.14 -6.34 -9.54
CA ARG A 19 3.29 -7.52 -8.68
C ARG A 19 4.75 -7.75 -8.27
N ALA A 20 5.69 -7.60 -9.19
CA ALA A 20 7.12 -7.74 -8.89
C ALA A 20 7.59 -6.68 -7.89
N LEU A 21 7.17 -5.42 -8.08
CA LEU A 21 7.47 -4.34 -7.14
C LEU A 21 6.89 -4.59 -5.74
N ILE A 22 5.66 -5.09 -5.67
CA ILE A 22 5.06 -5.45 -4.38
C ILE A 22 5.84 -6.57 -3.69
N GLN A 23 6.27 -7.60 -4.42
CA GLN A 23 7.08 -8.68 -3.85
C GLN A 23 8.42 -8.18 -3.32
N GLN A 24 9.07 -7.27 -4.05
CA GLN A 24 10.32 -6.64 -3.60
C GLN A 24 10.10 -5.84 -2.30
N LYS A 25 9.04 -5.03 -2.22
CA LYS A 25 8.69 -4.29 -1.00
C LYS A 25 8.30 -5.21 0.16
N MET A 26 7.64 -6.32 -0.12
CA MET A 26 7.32 -7.34 0.88
C MET A 26 8.57 -7.99 1.46
N ALA A 27 9.58 -8.24 0.63
CA ALA A 27 10.88 -8.75 1.06
C ALA A 27 11.63 -7.74 1.94
N GLN A 28 11.60 -6.45 1.60
CA GLN A 28 12.17 -5.38 2.44
C GLN A 28 11.50 -5.30 3.82
N LEU A 29 10.18 -5.50 3.89
CA LEU A 29 9.43 -5.51 5.14
C LEU A 29 9.55 -6.85 5.92
N GLY A 30 10.23 -7.86 5.36
CA GLY A 30 10.35 -9.20 5.95
C GLY A 30 9.03 -10.01 5.99
N THR A 31 8.02 -9.62 5.22
CA THR A 31 6.70 -10.27 5.25
C THR A 31 6.54 -11.29 4.13
N LYS A 32 6.17 -12.53 4.50
CA LYS A 32 5.83 -13.58 3.52
C LYS A 32 4.34 -13.62 3.15
N ASN A 33 3.49 -12.91 3.92
CA ASN A 33 2.04 -12.94 3.76
C ASN A 33 1.54 -11.61 3.15
N PHE A 34 1.01 -11.68 1.93
CA PHE A 34 0.47 -10.52 1.21
C PHE A 34 -0.67 -9.84 1.97
N SER A 35 -1.58 -10.60 2.59
CA SER A 35 -2.69 -10.02 3.37
C SER A 35 -2.22 -9.34 4.66
N ALA A 36 -1.04 -9.68 5.19
CA ALA A 36 -0.43 -8.94 6.30
C ALA A 36 0.23 -7.65 5.78
N TYR A 37 1.01 -7.76 4.70
CA TYR A 37 1.62 -6.62 4.03
C TYR A 37 0.59 -5.57 3.61
N ALA A 38 -0.48 -5.98 2.92
CA ALA A 38 -1.54 -5.09 2.45
C ALA A 38 -2.24 -4.38 3.61
N ARG A 39 -2.52 -5.08 4.72
CA ARG A 39 -3.14 -4.44 5.90
C ARG A 39 -2.21 -3.45 6.58
N LYS A 40 -0.90 -3.77 6.71
CA LYS A 40 0.09 -2.83 7.24
C LYS A 40 0.13 -1.56 6.38
N MET A 41 0.20 -1.71 5.06
CA MET A 41 0.30 -0.57 4.15
C MET A 41 -0.99 0.25 4.04
N LEU A 42 -2.16 -0.40 4.05
CA LEU A 42 -3.45 0.29 3.91
C LEU A 42 -3.97 0.90 5.21
N ILE A 43 -3.52 0.41 6.38
CA ILE A 43 -3.94 0.92 7.70
C ILE A 43 -2.90 1.89 8.26
N ASP A 44 -1.62 1.51 8.23
CA ASP A 44 -0.53 2.29 8.86
C ASP A 44 0.21 3.18 7.87
N GLY A 45 -0.12 3.12 6.58
CA GLY A 45 0.46 4.00 5.57
C GLY A 45 0.11 5.45 5.85
N TYR A 46 1.13 6.31 5.93
CA TYR A 46 0.92 7.75 6.04
C TYR A 46 0.54 8.32 4.67
N ILE A 47 -0.53 9.12 4.61
CA ILE A 47 -0.94 9.86 3.41
C ILE A 47 -0.35 11.27 3.54
N VAL A 48 0.67 11.58 2.75
CA VAL A 48 1.20 12.95 2.65
C VAL A 48 0.35 13.70 1.61
N HIS A 49 -0.41 14.72 2.03
CA HIS A 49 -0.98 15.69 1.10
C HIS A 49 0.02 16.82 0.94
N ILE A 50 0.72 16.87 -0.20
CA ILE A 50 1.65 17.96 -0.51
C ILE A 50 0.87 19.03 -1.28
N ASP A 51 0.37 20.04 -0.57
CA ASP A 51 -0.13 21.26 -1.19
C ASP A 51 1.04 22.07 -1.75
N THR A 52 1.19 22.07 -3.07
CA THR A 52 2.25 22.81 -3.79
C THR A 52 1.89 24.27 -4.08
N GLY A 53 0.77 24.77 -3.53
CA GLY A 53 0.31 26.16 -3.69
C GLY A 53 1.37 27.23 -3.40
N PRO A 54 2.07 27.20 -2.25
CA PRO A 54 3.02 28.26 -1.89
C PRO A 54 4.37 28.20 -2.62
N VAL A 55 4.73 27.06 -3.23
CA VAL A 55 6.00 26.92 -3.98
C VAL A 55 5.99 27.75 -5.27
N ARG A 56 4.81 28.04 -5.84
CA ARG A 56 4.68 28.92 -7.02
C ARG A 56 4.83 30.41 -6.70
N ALA A 57 4.70 30.83 -5.44
CA ALA A 57 4.75 32.23 -5.04
C ALA A 57 6.17 32.74 -4.74
N GLN A 58 7.14 31.85 -4.51
CA GLN A 58 8.53 32.22 -4.21
C GLN A 58 9.42 32.31 -5.46
N THR A 59 8.86 32.04 -6.64
CA THR A 59 9.56 32.14 -7.94
C THR A 59 8.99 33.26 -8.83
N ALA A 60 8.29 34.23 -8.25
CA ALA A 60 7.77 35.42 -8.94
C ALA A 60 8.64 36.65 -8.64
#